data_AF-A0A9D7F5T7-F1
#
_entry.id   AF-A0A9D7F5T7-F1
#
_cell.length_a   1.000
_cell.length_b   1.000
_cell.length_c   1.000
_cell.angle_alpha   90.00
_cell.angle_beta   90.00
_cell.angle_gamma   90.00
#
_symmetry.space_group_name_H-M   'P 1'
#
loop_
_entity.id
_entity.type
_entity.pdbx_description
1 polymer ?
#
loop_
_entity_poly.entity_id
_entity_poly.type
_entity_poly.pdbx_seq_one_letter_code
_entity_poly.pdbx_strand_id
1 'polypeptide(L)'
;MENRKEFKIQGNTWGMIALLVVGLIAVFIIARGIFWLLSLVAPILLIAAAIIDHRVIVNYAKWLVDLIKRNILVGLGAILLSIVGYPVVFALLLGRALMNKKLKDMEQQERTRRDGELVDYEELETKIPPIELPRDEKEG
;
A
#
# COMPACT_ATOMS: atom_id res chain seq x y z
N MET A 1 8.36 -37.22 43.72
CA MET A 1 7.56 -36.14 44.34
C MET A 1 8.11 -34.83 43.82
N GLU A 2 7.34 -34.14 42.98
CA GLU A 2 7.82 -33.01 42.18
C GLU A 2 7.74 -31.70 42.98
N ASN A 3 8.90 -31.11 43.28
CA ASN A 3 8.99 -29.80 43.94
C ASN A 3 8.64 -28.70 42.94
N ARG A 4 7.35 -28.38 42.82
CA ARG A 4 6.91 -27.17 42.13
C ARG A 4 7.25 -25.95 42.99
N LYS A 5 8.24 -25.18 42.54
CA LYS A 5 8.56 -23.87 43.10
C LYS A 5 7.40 -22.92 42.78
N GLU A 6 6.48 -22.80 43.73
CA GLU A 6 5.41 -21.79 43.74
C GLU A 6 6.06 -20.40 43.68
N PHE A 7 6.01 -19.75 42.51
CA PHE A 7 6.50 -18.38 42.35
C PHE A 7 5.49 -17.44 43.00
N LYS A 8 5.57 -17.28 44.33
CA LYS A 8 4.79 -16.27 45.06
C LYS A 8 5.30 -14.89 44.66
N ILE A 9 4.62 -14.24 43.72
CA ILE A 9 4.76 -12.80 43.50
C ILE A 9 4.06 -12.10 44.66
N GLN A 10 4.76 -11.98 45.79
CA GLN A 10 4.36 -11.07 46.85
C GLN A 10 4.80 -9.67 46.42
N GLY A 11 4.04 -9.09 45.48
CA GLY A 11 4.33 -7.79 44.89
C GLY A 11 3.74 -6.68 45.73
N ASN A 12 4.59 -5.88 46.38
CA ASN A 12 4.17 -4.56 46.82
C ASN A 12 3.70 -3.79 45.56
N THR A 13 2.56 -3.10 45.63
CA THR A 13 1.97 -2.35 44.50
C THR A 13 3.00 -1.45 43.80
N TRP A 14 3.90 -0.86 44.59
CA TRP A 14 5.03 -0.06 44.12
C TRP A 14 6.03 -0.84 43.25
N GLY A 15 6.32 -2.10 43.57
CA GLY A 15 7.17 -2.97 42.76
C GLY A 15 6.54 -3.34 41.42
N MET A 16 5.22 -3.56 41.38
CA MET A 16 4.49 -3.80 40.12
C MET A 16 4.46 -2.55 39.23
N ILE A 17 4.22 -1.37 39.81
CA ILE A 17 4.27 -0.10 39.09
C ILE A 17 5.68 0.13 38.53
N ALA A 18 6.73 -0.08 39.33
CA ALA A 18 8.11 0.05 38.89
C ALA A 18 8.42 -0.88 37.70
N LEU A 19 7.98 -2.14 37.77
CA LEU A 19 8.18 -3.11 36.68
C LEU A 19 7.42 -2.69 35.40
N LEU A 20 6.19 -2.20 35.52
CA LEU A 20 5.43 -1.67 34.38
C LEU A 20 6.12 -0.46 33.75
N VAL A 21 6.61 0.47 34.56
CA VAL A 21 7.33 1.67 34.07
C VAL A 21 8.60 1.25 33.34
N VAL A 22 9.40 0.34 33.89
CA VAL A 22 10.61 -0.19 33.23
C VAL A 22 10.24 -0.90 31.93
N GLY A 23 9.17 -1.70 31.93
CA GLY A 23 8.66 -2.38 30.73
C GLY A 23 8.27 -1.40 29.62
N LEU A 24 7.53 -0.34 29.97
CA LEU A 24 7.15 0.72 29.02
C LEU A 24 8.37 1.49 28.49
N ILE A 25 9.36 1.78 29.33
CA ILE A 25 10.62 2.41 28.91
C ILE A 25 11.35 1.50 27.91
N ALA A 26 11.44 0.20 28.19
CA ALA A 26 12.09 -0.75 27.29
C ALA A 26 11.39 -0.80 25.92
N VAL A 27 10.05 -0.90 25.90
CA VAL A 27 9.26 -0.86 24.65
C VAL A 27 9.46 0.47 23.93
N PHE A 28 9.49 1.59 24.65
CA PHE A 28 9.70 2.91 24.07
C PHE A 28 11.08 3.06 23.41
N ILE A 29 12.14 2.51 24.01
CA ILE A 29 13.49 2.51 23.42
C ILE A 29 13.51 1.71 22.12
N ILE A 30 12.89 0.53 22.10
CA ILE A 30 12.79 -0.32 20.91
C ILE A 30 11.99 0.41 19.82
N ALA A 31 10.81 0.92 20.18
CA ALA A 31 9.94 1.65 19.27
C ALA A 31 10.67 2.87 18.69
N ARG A 32 11.39 3.65 19.50
CA ARG A 32 12.19 4.79 19.05
C ARG A 32 13.28 4.36 18.06
N GLY A 33 13.96 3.24 18.31
CA GLY A 33 14.96 2.70 17.39
C GLY A 33 14.37 2.32 16.04
N ILE A 34 13.24 1.59 16.05
CA ILE A 34 12.51 1.21 14.84
C ILE A 34 12.03 2.45 14.10
N PHE A 35 11.42 3.41 14.81
CA PHE A 35 10.97 4.67 14.22
C PHE A 35 12.12 5.44 13.60
N TRP A 36 13.28 5.50 14.24
CA TRP A 36 14.45 6.19 13.69
C TRP A 36 14.96 5.53 12.41
N LEU A 37 15.06 4.20 12.39
CA LEU A 37 15.40 3.44 11.18
C LEU A 37 14.37 3.66 10.08
N LEU A 38 13.08 3.59 10.43
CA LEU A 38 11.99 3.76 9.49
C LEU A 38 11.97 5.19 8.93
N SER A 39 12.24 6.20 9.76
CA SER A 39 12.34 7.61 9.37
C SER A 39 13.44 7.83 8.33
N LEU A 40 14.55 7.11 8.44
CA LEU A 40 15.66 7.19 7.49
C LEU A 40 15.25 6.65 6.10
N VAL A 41 14.51 5.54 6.07
CA VAL A 41 14.07 4.89 4.81
C VAL A 41 12.75 5.48 4.29
N ALA A 42 11.97 6.15 5.14
CA ALA A 42 10.68 6.75 4.82
C ALA A 42 10.62 7.54 3.51
N PRO A 43 11.55 8.47 3.18
CA PRO A 43 11.50 9.17 1.90
C PRO A 43 11.56 8.20 0.71
N ILE A 44 12.37 7.15 0.81
CA ILE A 44 12.47 6.09 -0.20
C ILE A 44 11.17 5.29 -0.26
N LEU A 45 10.55 4.97 0.88
CA LEU A 45 9.26 4.26 0.94
C LEU A 45 8.15 5.06 0.23
N LEU A 46 8.11 6.38 0.43
CA LEU A 46 7.13 7.24 -0.21
C LEU A 46 7.33 7.28 -1.73
N ILE A 47 8.58 7.44 -2.19
CA ILE A 47 8.91 7.44 -3.62
C ILE A 47 8.57 6.08 -4.24
N ALA A 48 8.93 4.97 -3.58
CA ALA A 48 8.59 3.63 -4.04
C ALA A 48 7.08 3.43 -4.15
N ALA A 49 6.30 3.90 -3.16
CA ALA A 49 4.84 3.83 -3.20
C ALA A 49 4.27 4.65 -4.38
N ALA A 50 4.84 5.83 -4.65
CA ALA A 50 4.43 6.67 -5.78
C ALA A 50 4.71 6.02 -7.13
N ILE A 51 5.87 5.37 -7.29
CA ILE A 51 6.26 4.64 -8.51
C ILE A 51 5.35 3.43 -8.74
N ILE A 52 5.01 2.68 -7.69
CA ILE A 52 4.18 1.47 -7.78
C ILE A 52 2.71 1.83 -8.06
N ASP A 53 2.13 2.71 -7.25
CA ASP A 53 0.76 3.19 -7.43
C ASP A 53 0.55 4.54 -6.73
N HIS A 54 0.78 5.64 -7.46
CA HIS A 54 0.55 7.00 -6.97
C HIS A 54 -0.87 7.24 -6.46
N ARG A 55 -1.87 6.46 -6.91
CA ARG A 55 -3.26 6.62 -6.46
C ARG A 55 -3.40 6.32 -4.97
N VAL A 56 -2.53 5.50 -4.40
CA VAL A 56 -2.55 5.20 -2.95
C VAL A 56 -2.27 6.44 -2.13
N ILE A 57 -1.32 7.27 -2.57
CA ILE A 57 -0.97 8.54 -1.91
C ILE A 57 -2.11 9.54 -2.07
N VAL A 58 -2.64 9.69 -3.29
CA VAL A 58 -3.74 10.62 -3.58
C VAL A 58 -5.02 10.23 -2.83
N ASN A 59 -5.37 8.94 -2.79
CA ASN A 59 -6.53 8.43 -2.06
C ASN A 59 -6.36 8.63 -0.56
N TYR A 60 -5.15 8.47 -0.03
CA TYR A 60 -4.88 8.76 1.37
C TYR A 60 -5.03 10.26 1.69
N ALA A 61 -4.47 11.14 0.86
CA ALA A 61 -4.64 12.58 1.02
C ALA A 61 -6.11 13.01 0.91
N LYS A 62 -6.86 12.43 -0.04
CA LYS A 62 -8.30 12.63 -0.18
C LYS A 62 -9.05 12.17 1.07
N TRP A 63 -8.69 11.01 1.62
CA TRP A 63 -9.26 10.50 2.87
C TRP A 63 -9.00 11.46 4.04
N LEU A 64 -7.81 12.04 4.17
CA LEU A 64 -7.51 13.09 5.17
C LEU A 64 -8.43 14.32 5.03
N VAL A 65 -8.60 14.82 3.81
CA VAL A 65 -9.47 15.97 3.53
C VAL A 65 -10.93 15.63 3.84
N ASP A 66 -11.39 14.44 3.47
CA ASP A 66 -12.74 13.98 3.75
C ASP A 66 -12.97 13.79 5.26
N LEU A 67 -11.95 13.39 6.03
CA LEU A 67 -12.00 13.36 7.49
C LEU A 67 -12.26 14.74 8.07
N ILE A 68 -11.52 15.77 7.62
CA ILE A 68 -11.73 17.15 8.08
C ILE A 68 -13.15 17.61 7.78
N LYS A 69 -13.65 17.34 6.57
CA LYS A 69 -15.02 17.71 6.16
C LYS A 69 -16.10 17.04 7.00
N ARG A 70 -15.88 15.80 7.44
CA ARG A 70 -16.83 15.05 8.28
C ARG A 70 -16.76 15.45 9.75
N ASN A 71 -15.55 15.58 10.28
CA ASN A 71 -15.30 15.97 11.66
C ASN A 71 -13.93 16.63 11.76
N ILE A 72 -13.92 17.95 11.96
CA ILE A 72 -12.70 18.74 12.00
C ILE A 72 -11.72 18.27 13.08
N LEU A 73 -12.22 17.88 14.27
CA LEU A 73 -11.38 17.45 15.39
C LEU A 73 -10.65 16.15 15.05
N VAL A 74 -11.36 15.20 14.46
CA VAL A 74 -10.79 13.91 14.04
C VAL A 74 -9.84 14.10 12.85
N GLY A 75 -10.19 14.94 11.88
CA GLY A 75 -9.34 15.22 10.72
C GLY A 75 -8.03 15.90 11.10
N LEU A 76 -8.07 16.89 11.99
CA LEU A 76 -6.87 17.55 12.49
C LEU A 76 -5.99 16.59 13.28
N GLY A 77 -6.60 15.77 14.15
CA GLY A 77 -5.91 14.72 14.88
C GLY A 77 -5.23 13.71 13.95
N ALA A 78 -5.90 13.30 12.87
CA ALA A 78 -5.35 12.40 11.87
C ALA A 78 -4.14 13.02 11.16
N ILE A 79 -4.23 14.29 10.74
CA ILE A 79 -3.11 15.00 10.10
C ILE A 79 -1.89 15.09 11.02
N LEU A 80 -2.10 15.50 12.28
CA LEU A 80 -1.02 15.58 13.27
C LEU A 80 -0.36 14.22 13.49
N LEU A 81 -1.18 13.16 13.59
CA LEU A 81 -0.70 11.80 13.73
C LEU A 81 0.05 11.33 12.48
N SER A 82 -0.34 11.78 11.28
CA SER A 82 0.39 11.51 10.03
C SER A 82 1.72 12.22 9.95
N ILE A 83 1.82 13.44 10.47
CA ILE A 83 3.07 14.21 10.48
C ILE A 83 4.04 13.61 11.48
N VAL A 84 3.59 13.31 12.70
CA VAL A 84 4.43 12.70 13.75
C VAL A 84 4.75 11.24 13.41
N GLY A 85 3.79 10.50 12.87
CA GLY A 85 3.88 9.09 12.50
C GLY A 85 4.25 8.85 11.03
N TYR A 86 4.80 9.85 10.33
CA TYR A 86 5.06 9.77 8.89
C TYR A 86 5.83 8.51 8.44
N PRO A 87 6.82 7.98 9.19
CA PRO A 87 7.58 6.82 8.72
C PRO A 87 6.70 5.57 8.65
N VAL A 88 5.81 5.41 9.64
CA VAL A 88 4.85 4.32 9.70
C VAL A 88 3.80 4.51 8.61
N VAL A 89 3.29 5.72 8.43
CA VAL A 89 2.31 6.01 7.36
C VAL A 89 2.90 5.66 5.99
N PHE A 90 4.14 6.07 5.70
CA PHE A 90 4.76 5.79 4.40
C PHE A 90 5.01 4.30 4.19
N ALA A 91 5.42 3.57 5.22
CA ALA A 91 5.51 2.11 5.16
C ALA A 91 4.15 1.45 4.86
N LEU A 92 3.08 1.92 5.50
CA LEU A 92 1.72 1.45 5.25
C LEU A 92 1.23 1.78 3.83
N LEU A 93 1.57 2.97 3.31
CA LEU A 93 1.24 3.36 1.95
C LEU A 93 1.95 2.48 0.92
N LEU A 94 3.24 2.19 1.12
CA LEU A 94 3.98 1.25 0.27
C LEU A 94 3.35 -0.15 0.33
N GLY A 95 3.02 -0.64 1.52
CA GLY A 95 2.35 -1.93 1.68
C GLY A 95 1.03 -2.00 0.90
N ARG A 96 0.22 -0.94 0.97
CA ARG A 96 -1.01 -0.82 0.17
C ARG A 96 -0.73 -0.77 -1.33
N ALA A 97 0.31 -0.05 -1.76
CA ALA A 97 0.69 0.01 -3.17
C ALA A 97 1.10 -1.36 -3.71
N LEU A 98 1.91 -2.12 -2.95
CA LEU A 98 2.30 -3.48 -3.31
C LEU A 98 1.10 -4.44 -3.39
N MET A 99 0.17 -4.36 -2.43
CA MET A 99 -1.07 -5.13 -2.46
C MET A 99 -1.92 -4.79 -3.68
N ASN A 100 -2.13 -3.51 -3.95
CA ASN A 100 -2.93 -3.06 -5.10
C ASN A 100 -2.32 -3.52 -6.42
N LYS A 101 -0.99 -3.46 -6.55
CA LYS A 101 -0.29 -3.99 -7.74
C LYS A 101 -0.56 -5.48 -7.91
N LYS A 102 -0.37 -6.27 -6.85
CA LYS A 102 -0.59 -7.73 -6.90
C LYS A 102 -2.04 -8.09 -7.26
N LEU A 103 -3.01 -7.34 -6.76
CA LEU A 103 -4.42 -7.53 -7.08
C LEU A 103 -4.70 -7.23 -8.56
N LYS A 104 -4.14 -6.15 -9.12
CA LYS A 104 -4.27 -5.83 -10.54
C LYS A 104 -3.64 -6.89 -11.43
N ASP A 105 -2.45 -7.39 -11.07
CA ASP A 105 -1.77 -8.45 -11.81
C ASP A 105 -2.63 -9.73 -11.86
N MET A 106 -3.31 -10.07 -10.76
CA MET A 106 -4.24 -11.20 -10.68
C MET A 106 -5.48 -10.99 -11.55
N GLU A 107 -6.13 -9.82 -11.44
CA GLU A 107 -7.28 -9.48 -12.28
C GLU A 107 -6.92 -9.51 -13.77
N GLN A 108 -5.73 -9.02 -14.14
CA GLN A 108 -5.26 -9.02 -15.52
C GLN A 108 -5.01 -10.44 -16.03
N GLN A 109 -4.40 -11.32 -15.22
CA GLN A 109 -4.23 -12.73 -15.57
C GLN A 109 -5.56 -13.46 -15.73
N GLU A 110 -6.56 -13.16 -14.90
CA GLU A 110 -7.90 -13.73 -15.05
C GLU A 110 -8.60 -13.23 -16.30
N ARG A 111 -8.46 -11.94 -16.65
CA ARG A 111 -8.99 -11.39 -17.91
C ARG A 111 -8.31 -12.04 -19.12
N THR A 112 -6.98 -12.12 -19.15
CA THR A 112 -6.24 -12.81 -20.22
C THR A 112 -6.64 -14.29 -20.34
N ARG A 113 -6.94 -14.95 -19.21
CA ARG A 113 -7.39 -16.35 -19.19
C ARG A 113 -8.86 -16.53 -19.61
N ARG A 114 -9.72 -15.55 -19.34
CA ARG A 114 -11.15 -15.58 -19.70
C ARG A 114 -11.40 -15.11 -21.13
N ASP A 115 -10.73 -14.06 -21.57
CA ASP A 115 -11.00 -13.36 -22.84
C ASP A 115 -10.01 -13.76 -23.97
N GLY A 116 -9.02 -14.62 -23.68
CA GLY A 116 -7.93 -14.94 -24.59
C GLY A 116 -6.87 -13.83 -24.62
N GLU A 117 -5.69 -14.14 -25.16
CA GLU A 117 -4.59 -13.18 -25.30
C GLU A 117 -5.04 -12.06 -26.26
N LEU A 118 -5.42 -10.90 -25.71
CA LEU A 118 -5.72 -9.70 -26.48
C LEU A 118 -4.43 -9.24 -27.15
N VAL A 119 -4.13 -9.81 -28.31
CA VAL A 119 -3.12 -9.29 -29.22
C VAL A 119 -3.69 -7.98 -29.76
N ASP A 120 -3.08 -6.87 -29.37
CA ASP A 120 -3.35 -5.58 -29.99
C ASP A 120 -2.89 -5.72 -31.45
N TYR A 121 -3.83 -5.93 -32.37
CA TYR A 121 -3.53 -6.04 -33.79
C TYR A 121 -3.00 -4.67 -34.21
N GLU A 122 -1.71 -4.61 -34.52
CA GLU A 122 -1.17 -3.49 -35.29
C GLU A 122 -1.93 -3.52 -36.63
N GLU A 123 -2.88 -2.60 -36.82
CA GLU A 123 -3.55 -2.42 -38.11
C GLU A 123 -2.47 -2.06 -39.13
N LEU A 124 -1.95 -3.07 -39.83
CA LEU A 124 -1.09 -2.85 -40.97
C LEU A 124 -1.95 -2.10 -41.99
N GLU A 125 -1.65 -0.82 -42.18
CA GLU A 125 -2.22 0.04 -43.21
C GLU A 125 -1.98 -0.65 -44.56
N THR A 126 -2.92 -1.53 -44.92
CA THR A 126 -2.81 -2.32 -46.13
C THR A 126 -3.16 -1.33 -47.22
N LYS A 127 -2.15 -0.73 -47.84
CA LYS A 127 -2.30 -0.04 -49.11
C LYS A 127 -2.71 -1.09 -50.14
N ILE A 128 -3.99 -1.45 -50.16
CA ILE A 128 -4.59 -2.30 -51.17
C ILE A 128 -4.51 -1.47 -52.46
N PRO A 129 -3.63 -1.82 -53.42
CA PRO A 129 -3.67 -1.15 -54.71
C PRO A 129 -5.06 -1.42 -55.31
N PRO A 130 -5.71 -0.40 -55.92
CA PRO A 130 -7.03 -0.57 -56.49
C PRO A 130 -7.02 -1.76 -57.45
N ILE A 131 -7.88 -2.74 -57.15
CA ILE A 131 -8.05 -3.94 -57.96
C ILE A 131 -8.72 -3.48 -59.26
N GLU A 132 -7.96 -3.44 -60.35
CA GLU A 132 -8.51 -3.26 -61.69
C GLU A 132 -9.25 -4.55 -62.06
N LEU A 133 -10.57 -4.52 -61.92
CA LEU A 133 -11.42 -5.61 -62.36
C LEU A 133 -11.37 -5.68 -63.90
N PRO A 134 -11.13 -6.86 -64.50
CA PRO A 134 -11.32 -7.05 -65.93
C PRO A 134 -12.75 -6.64 -66.27
N ARG A 135 -12.90 -5.66 -67.17
CA ARG A 135 -14.21 -5.26 -67.68
C ARG A 135 -14.69 -6.39 -68.57
N ASP A 136 -15.75 -7.07 -68.14
CA ASP A 136 -16.44 -8.06 -68.96
C ASP A 136 -16.91 -7.38 -70.25
N GLU A 137 -16.18 -7.64 -71.34
CA GLU A 137 -16.65 -7.40 -72.69
C GLU A 137 -17.86 -8.31 -72.91
N LYS A 138 -19.04 -7.71 -72.82
CA LYS A 138 -20.26 -8.33 -73.31
C LYS A 138 -20.18 -8.31 -74.83
N GLU A 139 -19.67 -9.40 -75.41
CA GLU A 139 -19.89 -9.71 -76.81
C GLU A 139 -21.38 -10.02 -77.00
N GLY A 140 -21.98 -9.33 -77.97
CA GLY A 140 -23.39 -9.46 -78.38
C GLY A 140 -23.61 -10.53 -79.43
#